data_AF-A0A1Q9RSN9-F1
#
_entry.id   AF-A0A1Q9RSN9-F1
#
_cell.length_a   1.000
_cell.length_b   1.000
_cell.length_c   1.000
_cell.angle_alpha   90.00
_cell.angle_beta   90.00
_cell.angle_gamma   90.00
#
_symmetry.space_group_name_H-M   'P 1'
#
loop_
_entity.id
_entity.type
_entity.pdbx_description
1 polymer ?
#
loop_
_entity_poly.entity_id
_entity_poly.type
_entity_poly.pdbx_seq_one_letter_code
_entity_poly.pdbx_strand_id
1 'polypeptide(L)'
;MNINVRRAPAGSPEEYRNARFFLTATLLQDGFWAPMGRHYGELAHYDELDGGGLGPGYLGAPVVADPAPERLDEPFADGIGAVAPGVVRRDFEHGIVLNNAGPTAQTVDLGGTFRHLTGRQDPATNDGSPVTSVTVPPRDGLVLLR
;
A
#
# COMPACT_ATOMS: atom_id res chain seq x y z
N MET A 1 -26.17 -9.86 1.26
CA MET A 1 -24.82 -9.29 1.46
C MET A 1 -24.59 -9.23 2.97
N ASN A 2 -23.82 -10.17 3.53
CA ASN A 2 -23.48 -10.15 4.96
C ASN A 2 -22.19 -9.36 5.15
N ILE A 3 -22.31 -8.19 5.81
CA ILE A 3 -21.18 -7.31 6.18
C ILE A 3 -20.30 -7.93 7.28
N ASN A 4 -20.72 -9.03 7.90
CA ASN A 4 -20.14 -9.59 9.12
C ASN A 4 -19.24 -10.83 8.93
N VAL A 5 -18.73 -11.09 7.73
CA VAL A 5 -17.83 -12.24 7.49
C VAL A 5 -16.49 -11.74 6.96
N ARG A 6 -15.39 -12.21 7.57
CA ARG A 6 -14.04 -12.03 7.03
C ARG A 6 -14.02 -12.49 5.57
N ARG A 7 -13.62 -11.60 4.66
CA ARG A 7 -13.58 -11.87 3.21
C ARG A 7 -12.43 -12.79 2.80
N ALA A 8 -11.42 -12.96 3.65
CA ALA A 8 -10.29 -13.85 3.45
C ALA A 8 -9.93 -14.58 4.77
N PRO A 9 -9.39 -15.81 4.71
CA PRO A 9 -8.88 -16.52 5.88
C PRO A 9 -7.75 -15.76 6.58
N ALA A 10 -7.68 -15.88 7.91
CA ALA A 10 -6.62 -15.27 8.72
C ALA A 10 -5.23 -15.80 8.31
N GLY A 11 -4.26 -14.90 8.10
CA GLY A 11 -2.90 -15.20 7.67
C GLY A 11 -2.75 -15.62 6.22
N SER A 12 -3.79 -15.47 5.40
CA SER A 12 -3.73 -15.87 3.98
C SER A 12 -3.09 -14.78 3.11
N PRO A 13 -2.47 -15.14 1.97
CA PRO A 13 -1.98 -14.15 1.00
C PRO A 13 -3.06 -13.17 0.52
N GLU A 14 -4.32 -13.61 0.46
CA GLU A 14 -5.44 -12.76 0.10
C GLU A 14 -5.77 -11.72 1.19
N GLU A 15 -5.65 -12.07 2.48
CA GLU A 15 -5.80 -11.10 3.57
C GLU A 15 -4.73 -10.02 3.50
N TYR A 16 -3.47 -10.39 3.30
CA TYR A 16 -2.37 -9.43 3.21
C TYR A 16 -2.49 -8.52 1.98
N ARG A 17 -2.87 -9.08 0.83
CA ARG A 17 -3.23 -8.30 -0.36
C ARG A 17 -4.32 -7.27 -0.07
N ASN A 18 -5.42 -7.69 0.56
CA ASN A 18 -6.51 -6.79 0.91
C ASN A 18 -6.03 -5.71 1.89
N ALA A 19 -5.22 -6.06 2.88
CA ALA A 19 -4.67 -5.13 3.85
C ALA A 19 -3.82 -4.04 3.18
N ARG A 20 -2.87 -4.45 2.31
CA ARG A 20 -2.07 -3.52 1.51
C ARG A 20 -2.93 -2.64 0.62
N PHE A 21 -3.93 -3.21 -0.05
CA PHE A 21 -4.84 -2.45 -0.89
C PHE A 21 -5.56 -1.35 -0.10
N PHE A 22 -6.17 -1.68 1.05
CA PHE A 22 -6.90 -0.69 1.84
C PHE A 22 -5.98 0.36 2.47
N LEU A 23 -4.84 -0.06 3.02
CA LEU A 23 -3.88 0.87 3.62
C LEU A 23 -3.36 1.86 2.57
N THR A 24 -2.90 1.37 1.42
CA THR A 24 -2.37 2.24 0.36
C THR A 24 -3.46 3.16 -0.20
N ALA A 25 -4.69 2.68 -0.36
CA ALA A 25 -5.82 3.53 -0.75
C ALA A 25 -6.07 4.66 0.27
N THR A 26 -5.99 4.39 1.58
CA THR A 26 -6.12 5.47 2.58
C THR A 26 -4.94 6.43 2.55
N LEU A 27 -3.73 5.94 2.32
CA LEU A 27 -2.52 6.76 2.22
C LEU A 27 -2.51 7.65 0.97
N LEU A 28 -3.32 7.38 -0.06
CA LEU A 28 -3.43 8.27 -1.23
C LEU A 28 -4.16 9.59 -0.92
N GLN A 29 -5.07 9.62 0.05
CA GLN A 29 -5.94 10.77 0.34
C GLN A 29 -6.01 11.13 1.82
N ASP A 30 -4.91 10.93 2.57
CA ASP A 30 -4.82 11.30 3.99
C ASP A 30 -5.94 10.70 4.87
N GLY A 31 -6.41 9.52 4.48
CA GLY A 31 -7.47 8.81 5.18
C GLY A 31 -6.97 8.05 6.40
N PHE A 32 -7.93 7.64 7.23
CA PHE A 32 -7.67 6.75 8.36
C PHE A 32 -8.21 5.34 8.07
N TRP A 33 -7.40 4.33 8.35
CA TRP A 33 -7.80 2.94 8.28
C TRP A 33 -7.59 2.25 9.62
N ALA A 34 -8.64 1.60 10.12
CA ALA A 34 -8.62 0.84 11.35
C ALA A 34 -9.14 -0.58 11.07
N PRO A 35 -8.26 -1.52 10.66
CA PRO A 35 -8.68 -2.87 10.35
C PRO A 35 -9.09 -3.62 11.62
N MET A 36 -10.19 -4.36 11.52
CA MET A 36 -10.72 -5.16 12.62
C MET A 36 -10.27 -6.61 12.50
N GLY A 37 -9.99 -7.23 13.65
CA GLY A 37 -9.51 -8.58 13.85
C GLY A 37 -10.59 -9.64 13.64
N ARG A 38 -10.62 -10.68 14.48
CA ARG A 38 -11.68 -11.69 14.42
C ARG A 38 -12.95 -11.22 15.11
N HIS A 39 -12.79 -10.36 16.10
CA HIS A 39 -13.88 -9.83 16.91
C HIS A 39 -13.97 -8.31 16.82
N TYR A 40 -15.18 -7.78 17.04
CA TYR A 40 -15.37 -6.34 17.17
C TYR A 40 -14.57 -5.83 18.37
N GLY A 41 -13.76 -4.78 18.18
CA GLY A 41 -12.87 -4.22 19.20
C GLY A 41 -11.46 -4.83 19.25
N GLU A 42 -11.18 -5.86 18.44
CA GLU A 42 -9.83 -6.35 18.19
C GLU A 42 -9.28 -5.64 16.95
N LEU A 43 -8.14 -4.95 17.04
CA LEU A 43 -7.49 -4.40 15.86
C LEU A 43 -6.65 -5.49 15.18
N ALA A 44 -6.79 -5.62 13.86
CA ALA A 44 -5.85 -6.44 13.09
C ALA A 44 -4.53 -5.66 12.92
N HIS A 45 -3.42 -6.39 12.97
CA HIS A 45 -2.09 -5.83 12.74
C HIS A 45 -1.49 -6.42 11.47
N TYR A 46 -0.86 -5.55 10.68
CA TYR A 46 -0.15 -5.89 9.44
C TYR A 46 1.22 -5.20 9.47
N ASP A 47 2.26 -5.84 8.92
CA ASP A 47 3.62 -5.28 8.87
C ASP A 47 3.66 -3.90 8.20
N GLU A 48 2.76 -3.60 7.27
CA GLU A 48 2.68 -2.29 6.64
C GLU A 48 2.20 -1.17 7.57
N LEU A 49 1.57 -1.49 8.72
CA LEU A 49 1.14 -0.48 9.69
C LEU A 49 2.30 0.09 10.52
N ASP A 50 3.38 -0.68 10.68
CA ASP A 50 4.57 -0.30 11.46
C ASP A 50 5.89 -0.37 10.65
N GLY A 51 5.80 -0.52 9.32
CA GLY A 51 6.94 -0.54 8.43
C GLY A 51 7.83 -1.78 8.58
N GLY A 52 7.25 -2.93 8.98
CA GLY A 52 8.00 -4.14 9.30
C GLY A 52 8.76 -4.02 10.62
N GLY A 53 8.19 -3.29 11.59
CA GLY A 53 8.80 -3.05 12.90
C GLY A 53 9.71 -1.82 12.99
N LEU A 54 9.70 -0.93 12.00
CA LEU A 54 10.36 0.39 12.08
C LEU A 54 9.64 1.37 13.01
N GLY A 55 8.35 1.11 13.27
CA GLY A 55 7.49 1.91 14.12
C GLY A 55 6.65 2.92 13.35
N PRO A 56 5.76 3.65 14.07
CA PRO A 56 4.87 4.62 13.45
C PRO A 56 5.65 5.77 12.80
N GLY A 57 5.14 6.28 11.68
CA GLY A 57 5.76 7.39 10.95
C GLY A 57 6.94 6.98 10.07
N TYR A 58 7.14 5.68 9.82
CA TYR A 58 8.25 5.17 9.00
C TYR A 58 8.29 5.75 7.57
N LEU A 59 7.16 6.19 7.00
CA LEU A 59 7.11 6.88 5.70
C LEU A 59 7.49 8.37 5.77
N GLY A 60 7.43 9.00 6.95
CA GLY A 60 7.53 10.45 7.10
C GLY A 60 6.29 11.19 6.58
N ALA A 61 6.44 12.48 6.26
CA ALA A 61 5.38 13.30 5.70
C ALA A 61 5.12 12.99 4.21
N PRO A 62 3.89 13.15 3.71
CA PRO A 62 3.62 13.10 2.27
C PRO A 62 4.29 14.28 1.57
N VAL A 63 4.84 14.05 0.37
CA VAL A 63 5.45 15.11 -0.45
C VAL A 63 4.38 16.13 -0.89
N VAL A 64 3.19 15.65 -1.21
CA VAL A 64 2.00 16.47 -1.50
C VAL A 64 0.97 16.18 -0.42
N ALA A 65 0.74 17.13 0.49
CA ALA A 65 -0.30 17.02 1.52
C ALA A 65 -1.69 17.35 0.93
N ASP A 66 -2.72 16.64 1.40
CA ASP A 66 -4.14 16.81 1.04
C ASP A 66 -4.38 16.93 -0.48
N PRO A 67 -4.00 15.91 -1.26
CA PRO A 67 -4.16 15.96 -2.70
C PRO A 67 -5.64 15.96 -3.08
N ALA A 68 -6.01 16.90 -3.96
CA ALA A 68 -7.32 16.91 -4.58
C ALA A 68 -7.58 15.57 -5.30
N PRO A 69 -8.77 14.97 -5.19
CA PRO A 69 -9.06 13.64 -5.76
C PRO A 69 -8.70 13.51 -7.25
N GLU A 70 -8.84 14.59 -8.01
CA GLU A 70 -8.56 14.64 -9.45
C GLU A 70 -7.07 14.38 -9.76
N ARG A 71 -6.17 14.71 -8.84
CA ARG A 71 -4.72 14.45 -8.96
C ARG A 71 -4.39 12.97 -9.06
N LEU A 72 -5.27 12.08 -8.58
CA LEU A 72 -5.06 10.64 -8.64
C LEU A 72 -5.25 10.09 -10.06
N ASP A 73 -6.07 10.76 -10.87
CA ASP A 73 -6.36 10.37 -12.27
C ASP A 73 -5.38 11.00 -13.28
N GLU A 74 -4.65 12.04 -12.86
CA GLU A 74 -3.63 12.69 -13.68
C GLU A 74 -2.35 11.84 -13.80
N PRO A 75 -1.57 11.96 -14.89
CA PRO A 75 -0.25 11.34 -14.98
C PRO A 75 0.64 11.72 -13.80
N PHE A 76 1.41 10.75 -13.29
CA PHE A 76 2.28 10.95 -12.14
C PHE A 76 3.23 12.15 -12.32
N ALA A 77 3.08 13.13 -11.43
CA ALA A 77 3.90 14.33 -11.37
C ALA A 77 3.99 14.85 -9.93
N ASP A 78 5.13 15.43 -9.56
CA ASP A 78 5.37 16.06 -8.25
C ASP A 78 5.08 15.13 -7.05
N GLY A 79 5.26 13.82 -7.22
CA GLY A 79 5.06 12.85 -6.14
C GLY A 79 3.62 12.36 -5.98
N ILE A 80 2.72 12.59 -6.95
CA ILE A 80 1.39 11.95 -6.96
C ILE A 80 0.84 11.75 -8.37
N GLY A 81 0.05 10.70 -8.57
CA GLY A 81 -0.76 10.47 -9.78
C GLY A 81 -0.63 9.06 -10.34
N ALA A 82 -1.23 8.84 -11.51
CA ALA A 82 -1.27 7.56 -12.19
C ALA A 82 0.10 7.21 -12.82
N VAL A 83 0.60 6.01 -12.51
CA VAL A 83 1.87 5.47 -13.04
C VAL A 83 1.66 4.32 -14.02
N ALA A 84 0.48 3.69 -14.00
CA ALA A 84 0.03 2.69 -14.95
C ALA A 84 -1.52 2.65 -14.93
N PRO A 85 -2.20 2.00 -15.90
CA PRO A 85 -3.65 1.88 -15.88
C PRO A 85 -4.19 1.31 -14.56
N GLY A 86 -4.92 2.13 -13.81
CA GLY A 86 -5.48 1.75 -12.50
C GLY A 86 -4.47 1.70 -11.35
N VAL A 87 -3.21 2.10 -11.57
CA VAL A 87 -2.19 2.21 -10.51
C VAL A 87 -1.85 3.66 -10.24
N VAL A 88 -2.07 4.06 -9.01
CA VAL A 88 -1.74 5.39 -8.51
C VAL A 88 -0.57 5.29 -7.54
N ARG A 89 0.35 6.25 -7.65
CA ARG A 89 1.49 6.42 -6.75
C ARG A 89 1.33 7.70 -5.93
N ARG A 90 1.76 7.67 -4.67
CA ARG A 90 2.02 8.86 -3.86
C ARG A 90 3.37 8.72 -3.16
N ASP A 91 4.14 9.79 -3.15
CA ASP A 91 5.46 9.87 -2.53
C ASP A 91 5.37 10.47 -1.13
N PHE A 92 6.21 9.90 -0.26
CA PHE A 92 6.46 10.35 1.11
C PHE A 92 7.95 10.63 1.27
N GLU A 93 8.38 11.23 2.39
CA GLU A 93 9.79 11.55 2.67
C GLU A 93 10.71 10.32 2.61
N HIS A 94 10.27 9.19 3.15
CA HIS A 94 11.11 7.99 3.29
C HIS A 94 10.67 6.82 2.41
N GLY A 95 9.68 7.01 1.54
CA GLY A 95 9.13 5.94 0.74
C GLY A 95 8.04 6.36 -0.22
N ILE A 96 7.39 5.36 -0.82
CA ILE A 96 6.28 5.53 -1.75
C ILE A 96 5.20 4.51 -1.45
N VAL A 97 3.97 4.84 -1.86
CA VAL A 97 2.84 3.92 -1.88
C VAL A 97 2.35 3.75 -3.31
N LEU A 98 1.99 2.52 -3.65
CA LEU A 98 1.33 2.16 -4.90
C LEU A 98 0.01 1.50 -4.58
N ASN A 99 -1.07 1.88 -5.26
CA ASN A 99 -2.37 1.22 -5.16
C ASN A 99 -2.86 0.84 -6.56
N ASN A 100 -3.12 -0.45 -6.79
CA ASN A 100 -3.73 -0.94 -8.01
C ASN A 100 -5.21 -1.24 -7.78
N ALA A 101 -6.08 -0.29 -8.13
CA ALA A 101 -7.54 -0.46 -8.12
C ALA A 101 -8.06 -1.20 -9.36
N GLY A 102 -7.20 -1.45 -10.34
CA GLY A 102 -7.52 -2.12 -11.60
C GLY A 102 -7.77 -3.64 -11.47
N PRO A 103 -8.38 -4.24 -12.51
CA PRO A 103 -8.66 -5.67 -12.56
C PRO A 103 -7.47 -6.51 -13.06
N THR A 104 -6.37 -5.89 -13.49
CA THR A 104 -5.19 -6.56 -14.04
C THR A 104 -3.92 -6.18 -13.29
N ALA A 105 -2.94 -7.08 -13.30
CA ALA A 105 -1.62 -6.78 -12.78
C ALA A 105 -0.93 -5.74 -13.68
N GLN A 106 -0.18 -4.83 -13.08
CA GLN A 106 0.54 -3.78 -13.80
C GLN A 106 2.00 -3.75 -13.33
N THR A 107 2.92 -3.67 -14.27
CA THR A 107 4.35 -3.47 -13.98
C THR A 107 4.67 -1.99 -14.03
N VAL A 108 5.27 -1.48 -12.95
CA VAL A 108 5.58 -0.07 -12.77
C VAL A 108 7.10 0.09 -12.69
N ASP A 109 7.66 0.99 -13.48
CA ASP A 109 9.03 1.50 -13.29
C ASP A 109 8.99 2.57 -12.19
N LEU A 110 9.87 2.42 -11.19
CA LEU A 110 9.89 3.30 -10.02
C LEU A 110 10.70 4.59 -10.25
N GLY A 111 11.50 4.65 -11.32
CA GLY A 111 12.37 5.80 -11.62
C GLY A 111 13.51 5.99 -10.61
N GLY A 112 13.82 4.96 -9.82
CA GLY A 112 14.80 4.97 -8.75
C GLY A 112 14.89 3.61 -8.06
N THR A 113 15.81 3.47 -7.11
CA THR A 113 15.87 2.28 -6.25
C THR A 113 15.04 2.51 -5.00
N PHE A 114 14.16 1.56 -4.71
CA PHE A 114 13.40 1.47 -3.47
C PHE A 114 13.63 0.08 -2.87
N ARG A 115 13.07 -0.17 -1.69
CA ARG A 115 13.14 -1.45 -1.00
C ARG A 115 11.77 -1.87 -0.52
N HIS A 116 11.46 -3.16 -0.65
CA HIS A 116 10.33 -3.74 0.06
C HIS A 116 10.50 -3.58 1.58
N LEU A 117 9.38 -3.59 2.32
CA LEU A 117 9.47 -3.73 3.78
C LEU A 117 10.13 -5.07 4.13
N THR A 118 10.68 -5.18 5.35
CA THR A 118 11.16 -6.46 5.89
C THR A 118 10.12 -7.00 6.86
N GLY A 119 9.08 -7.62 6.30
CA GLY A 119 7.92 -8.13 7.05
C GLY A 119 8.07 -9.58 7.50
N ARG A 120 7.28 -10.00 8.49
CA ARG A 120 7.20 -11.40 8.96
C ARG A 120 5.91 -12.10 8.54
N GLN A 121 4.83 -11.36 8.31
CA GLN A 121 3.50 -11.89 8.01
C GLN A 121 3.38 -12.30 6.54
N ASP A 122 3.94 -11.49 5.63
CA ASP A 122 4.02 -11.78 4.19
C ASP A 122 5.44 -11.59 3.64
N PRO A 123 6.38 -12.49 3.96
CA PRO A 123 7.77 -12.38 3.48
C PRO A 123 7.91 -12.64 1.97
N ALA A 124 6.85 -13.09 1.28
CA ALA A 124 6.89 -13.20 -0.18
C ALA A 124 6.77 -11.84 -0.88
N THR A 125 6.13 -10.87 -0.22
CA THR A 125 6.01 -9.48 -0.71
C THR A 125 6.98 -8.54 0.02
N ASN A 126 7.16 -8.75 1.33
CA ASN A 126 7.96 -7.89 2.20
C ASN A 126 9.26 -8.59 2.60
N ASP A 127 10.13 -8.85 1.62
CA ASP A 127 11.40 -9.57 1.77
C ASP A 127 12.62 -8.66 2.00
N GLY A 128 12.42 -7.35 2.05
CA GLY A 128 13.50 -6.37 2.17
C GLY A 128 14.36 -6.24 0.92
N SER A 129 13.98 -6.80 -0.23
CA SER A 129 14.77 -6.70 -1.46
C SER A 129 14.75 -5.29 -2.07
N PRO A 130 15.88 -4.83 -2.66
CA PRO A 130 15.89 -3.60 -3.44
C PRO A 130 15.25 -3.83 -4.81
N VAL A 131 14.45 -2.87 -5.26
CA VAL A 131 13.69 -2.91 -6.51
C VAL A 131 13.77 -1.58 -7.25
N THR A 132 13.83 -1.66 -8.57
CA THR A 132 13.68 -0.51 -9.48
C THR A 132 12.40 -0.60 -10.32
N SER A 133 11.78 -1.78 -10.36
CA SER A 133 10.47 -2.03 -10.95
C SER A 133 9.73 -3.08 -10.14
N VAL A 134 8.41 -2.96 -10.07
CA VAL A 134 7.55 -3.88 -9.35
C VAL A 134 6.32 -4.23 -10.18
N THR A 135 5.82 -5.45 -10.02
CA THR A 135 4.52 -5.84 -10.53
C THR A 135 3.50 -5.77 -9.40
N VAL A 136 2.51 -4.89 -9.53
CA VAL A 136 1.42 -4.74 -8.57
C VAL A 136 0.23 -5.59 -9.03
N PRO A 137 -0.15 -6.66 -8.31
CA PRO A 137 -1.31 -7.49 -8.66
C PRO A 137 -2.61 -6.67 -8.69
N PRO A 138 -3.67 -7.18 -9.32
CA PRO A 138 -4.97 -6.51 -9.29
C PRO A 138 -5.51 -6.45 -7.86
N ARG A 139 -6.10 -5.30 -7.49
CA ARG A 139 -6.65 -5.06 -6.14
C ARG A 139 -5.63 -5.32 -5.03
N ASP A 140 -4.41 -4.83 -5.24
CA ASP A 140 -3.30 -4.90 -4.28
C ASP A 140 -2.67 -3.51 -4.16
N GLY A 141 -1.83 -3.34 -3.15
CA GLY A 141 -0.96 -2.18 -3.00
C GLY A 141 0.43 -2.60 -2.59
N LEU A 142 1.37 -1.66 -2.65
CA LEU A 142 2.72 -1.83 -2.12
C LEU A 142 3.13 -0.59 -1.34
N VAL A 143 3.88 -0.80 -0.26
CA VAL A 143 4.64 0.25 0.42
C VAL A 143 6.11 -0.07 0.25
N LEU A 144 6.87 0.90 -0.26
CA LEU A 144 8.30 0.73 -0.54
C LEU A 144 9.07 1.87 0.12
N LEU A 145 10.25 1.57 0.67
CA LEU A 145 11.14 2.53 1.33
C LEU A 145 12.26 2.99 0.39
N ARG A 146 12.83 4.18 0.63
CA ARG A 146 14.02 4.67 -0.07
C ARG A 146 15.31 4.07 0.49
#